data_AF-A0A4Q0XR22-F1
#
_entry.id   AF-A0A4Q0XR22-F1
#
_cell.length_a   1.000
_cell.length_b   1.000
_cell.length_c   1.000
_cell.angle_alpha   90.00
_cell.angle_beta   90.00
_cell.angle_gamma   90.00
#
_symmetry.space_group_name_H-M   'P 1'
#
loop_
_entity.id
_entity.type
_entity.pdbx_description
1 polymer ?
#
loop_
_entity_poly.entity_id
_entity_poly.type
_entity_poly.pdbx_seq_one_letter_code
_entity_poly.pdbx_strand_id
1 'polypeptide(L)'
;MPVRGPMSFEMYDVDKDGFISEKEFYDVRAKRMEQKANMGMPMRNAGNAPDFNAFDKDKDGKISELELLKGQNERMQENRANKGFKGNMQQ
;
A
#
# COMPACT_ATOMS: atom_id res chain seq x y z
N MET A 1 8.64 -10.01 -4.89
CA MET A 1 7.85 -8.83 -4.43
C MET A 1 8.56 -8.21 -3.23
N PRO A 2 8.66 -6.87 -3.14
CA PRO A 2 9.32 -6.23 -2.01
C PRO A 2 8.51 -6.42 -0.72
N VAL A 3 9.14 -6.99 0.31
CA VAL A 3 8.50 -7.30 1.61
C VAL A 3 8.26 -6.02 2.43
N ARG A 4 9.05 -4.97 2.19
CA ARG A 4 8.96 -3.65 2.81
C ARG A 4 8.84 -2.55 1.74
N GLY A 5 8.25 -1.40 2.10
CA GLY A 5 8.13 -0.24 1.20
C GLY A 5 6.89 -0.26 0.27
N PRO A 6 6.74 0.78 -0.58
CA PRO A 6 5.73 0.79 -1.63
C PRO A 6 5.93 -0.35 -2.63
N MET A 7 4.85 -0.85 -3.23
CA MET A 7 4.93 -1.78 -4.36
C MET A 7 4.69 -0.99 -5.65
N SER A 8 5.44 -1.34 -6.70
CA SER A 8 5.26 -0.75 -8.02
C SER A 8 3.91 -1.13 -8.61
N PHE A 9 3.41 -0.31 -9.54
CA PHE A 9 2.18 -0.56 -10.27
C PHE A 9 2.18 -1.92 -10.99
N GLU A 10 3.24 -2.22 -11.73
CA GLU A 10 3.43 -3.49 -12.47
C GLU A 10 3.38 -4.76 -11.61
N MET A 11 3.53 -4.65 -10.28
CA MET A 11 3.41 -5.81 -9.39
C MET A 11 1.96 -6.15 -9.08
N TYR A 12 1.08 -5.16 -9.19
CA TYR A 12 -0.36 -5.31 -8.99
C TYR A 12 -1.07 -5.64 -10.29
N ASP A 13 -0.71 -4.97 -11.38
CA ASP A 13 -1.24 -5.21 -12.73
C ASP A 13 -0.69 -6.53 -13.29
N VAL A 14 -1.40 -7.64 -13.02
CA VAL A 14 -0.97 -9.00 -13.36
C VAL A 14 -1.31 -9.31 -14.81
N ASP A 15 -2.45 -8.81 -15.29
CA ASP A 15 -2.92 -9.03 -16.66
C ASP A 15 -2.38 -8.00 -17.67
N LYS A 16 -1.71 -6.95 -17.20
CA LYS A 16 -1.08 -5.88 -17.99
C LYS A 16 -2.08 -5.06 -18.77
N ASP A 17 -3.26 -4.84 -18.21
CA ASP A 17 -4.30 -4.01 -18.80
C ASP A 17 -4.09 -2.50 -18.58
N GLY A 18 -3.07 -2.12 -17.78
CA GLY A 18 -2.73 -0.74 -17.45
C GLY A 18 -3.56 -0.17 -16.30
N PHE A 19 -4.34 -1.01 -15.61
CA PHE A 19 -5.10 -0.70 -14.41
C PHE A 19 -4.87 -1.78 -13.34
N ILE A 20 -5.32 -1.50 -12.11
CA ILE A 20 -5.33 -2.49 -11.04
C ILE A 20 -6.77 -2.66 -10.61
N SER A 21 -7.30 -3.85 -10.84
CA SER A 21 -8.62 -4.22 -10.34
C SER A 21 -8.61 -4.45 -8.82
N GLU A 22 -9.78 -4.36 -8.19
CA GLU A 22 -9.94 -4.68 -6.76
C GLU A 22 -9.40 -6.08 -6.43
N LYS A 23 -9.69 -7.04 -7.31
CA LYS A 23 -9.23 -8.43 -7.16
C LYS A 23 -7.71 -8.52 -7.16
N GLU A 24 -7.04 -7.90 -8.12
CA GLU A 24 -5.57 -7.92 -8.20
C GLU A 24 -4.92 -7.24 -7.01
N PHE A 25 -5.49 -6.12 -6.55
CA PHE A 25 -5.02 -5.42 -5.37
C PHE A 25 -5.02 -6.33 -4.14
N TYR A 26 -6.13 -7.02 -3.87
CA TYR A 26 -6.25 -7.92 -2.73
C TYR A 26 -5.43 -9.20 -2.89
N ASP A 27 -5.35 -9.78 -4.10
CA ASP A 27 -4.54 -10.97 -4.37
C ASP A 27 -3.05 -10.70 -4.08
N VAL A 28 -2.52 -9.58 -4.56
CA VAL A 28 -1.13 -9.19 -4.32
C VAL A 28 -0.89 -8.81 -2.86
N ARG A 29 -1.85 -8.15 -2.21
CA ARG A 29 -1.79 -7.87 -0.77
C ARG A 29 -1.75 -9.15 0.06
N ALA A 30 -2.58 -10.14 -0.27
CA ALA A 30 -2.63 -11.43 0.41
C ALA A 30 -1.29 -12.18 0.25
N LYS A 31 -0.77 -12.30 -0.97
CA LYS A 31 0.55 -12.90 -1.24
C LYS A 31 1.67 -12.22 -0.45
N ARG A 32 1.61 -10.89 -0.33
CA ARG A 32 2.60 -10.14 0.45
C ARG A 32 2.48 -10.41 1.95
N MET A 33 1.26 -10.54 2.48
CA MET A 33 1.05 -10.88 3.89
C MET A 33 1.55 -12.28 4.19
N GLU A 34 1.27 -13.24 3.31
CA GLU A 34 1.77 -14.61 3.41
C GLU A 34 3.30 -14.64 3.40
N GLN A 35 3.96 -13.93 2.47
CA GLN A 35 5.42 -13.83 2.44
C GLN A 35 5.99 -13.24 3.74
N LYS A 36 5.35 -12.22 4.32
CA LYS A 36 5.76 -11.67 5.62
C LYS A 36 5.62 -12.68 6.74
N ALA A 37 4.52 -13.42 6.77
CA ALA A 37 4.28 -14.48 7.76
C ALA A 37 5.35 -15.58 7.65
N ASN A 38 5.63 -16.05 6.43
CA ASN A 38 6.65 -17.07 6.17
C ASN A 38 8.06 -16.61 6.56
N MET A 39 8.36 -15.32 6.45
CA MET A 39 9.63 -14.73 6.88
C MET A 39 9.68 -14.40 8.38
N GLY A 40 8.64 -14.74 9.16
CA GLY A 40 8.55 -14.41 10.58
C GLY A 40 8.54 -12.90 10.86
N MET A 41 8.18 -12.08 9.87
CA MET A 41 8.18 -10.63 10.03
C MET A 41 6.98 -10.15 10.86
N PRO A 42 7.19 -9.19 11.77
CA PRO A 42 6.11 -8.66 12.58
C PRO A 42 5.14 -7.86 11.71
N MET A 43 3.85 -8.20 11.76
CA MET A 43 2.76 -7.50 11.06
C MET A 43 2.34 -6.19 11.75
N ARG A 44 3.32 -5.40 12.22
CA ARG A 44 3.13 -4.20 13.07
C ARG A 44 2.27 -3.07 12.46
N ASN A 45 1.94 -3.14 11.18
CA ASN A 45 1.14 -2.13 10.47
C ASN A 45 0.11 -2.75 9.50
N ALA A 46 -0.28 -4.01 9.69
CA ALA A 46 -1.25 -4.67 8.79
C ALA A 46 -2.62 -3.96 8.79
N GLY A 47 -3.07 -3.47 9.95
CA GLY A 47 -4.32 -2.71 10.08
C GLY A 47 -4.26 -1.25 9.63
N ASN A 48 -3.06 -0.70 9.41
CA ASN A 48 -2.88 0.66 8.88
C ASN A 48 -2.67 0.66 7.36
N ALA A 49 -2.82 -0.49 6.71
CA ALA A 49 -2.66 -0.60 5.26
C ALA A 49 -3.90 -0.03 4.56
N PRO A 50 -3.72 0.90 3.61
CA PRO A 50 -4.81 1.47 2.85
C PRO A 50 -5.52 0.39 2.05
N ASP A 51 -6.84 0.52 2.00
CA ASP A 51 -7.70 -0.31 1.17
C ASP A 51 -7.77 0.23 -0.25
N PHE A 52 -8.35 -0.57 -1.14
CA PHE A 52 -8.50 -0.24 -2.56
C PHE A 52 -9.11 1.15 -2.77
N ASN A 53 -10.22 1.44 -2.09
CA ASN A 53 -10.94 2.72 -2.14
C ASN A 53 -10.14 3.94 -1.65
N ALA A 54 -9.01 3.74 -0.95
CA ALA A 54 -8.15 4.85 -0.58
C ALA A 54 -7.34 5.38 -1.77
N PHE A 55 -7.09 4.51 -2.76
CA PHE A 55 -6.35 4.82 -3.98
C PHE A 55 -7.29 5.18 -5.14
N ASP A 56 -8.40 4.46 -5.30
CA ASP A 56 -9.44 4.75 -6.30
C ASP A 56 -10.17 6.07 -5.93
N LYS A 57 -9.67 7.19 -6.47
CA LYS A 57 -10.16 8.53 -6.11
C LYS A 57 -11.34 8.93 -6.97
N ASP A 58 -11.37 8.49 -8.22
CA ASP A 58 -12.46 8.78 -9.15
C ASP A 58 -13.63 7.79 -9.05
N LYS A 59 -13.47 6.70 -8.30
CA LYS A 59 -14.47 5.66 -8.02
C LYS A 59 -14.90 4.93 -9.27
N ASP A 60 -13.97 4.73 -10.21
CA ASP A 60 -14.21 3.99 -11.44
C ASP A 60 -14.08 2.46 -11.25
N GLY A 61 -13.69 2.02 -10.05
CA GLY A 61 -13.56 0.60 -9.69
C GLY A 61 -12.22 -0.01 -10.09
N LYS A 62 -11.25 0.81 -10.50
CA LYS A 62 -9.88 0.42 -10.85
C LYS A 62 -8.91 1.48 -10.32
N ILE A 63 -7.64 1.10 -10.16
CA ILE A 63 -6.60 2.04 -9.74
C ILE A 63 -5.65 2.24 -10.92
N SER A 64 -5.54 3.48 -11.38
CA SER A 64 -4.53 3.87 -12.36
C SER A 64 -3.14 4.02 -11.71
N GLU A 65 -2.09 3.99 -12.53
CA GLU A 65 -0.72 4.23 -12.04
C GLU A 65 -0.58 5.56 -11.29
N LEU A 66 -1.22 6.61 -11.82
CA LEU A 66 -1.19 7.94 -11.22
C LEU A 66 -1.87 7.98 -9.84
N GLU A 67 -2.98 7.27 -9.67
CA GLU A 67 -3.70 7.18 -8.40
C GLU A 67 -2.90 6.40 -7.35
N LEU A 68 -2.30 5.29 -7.76
CA LEU A 68 -1.42 4.51 -6.90
C LEU A 68 -0.24 5.38 -6.41
N LEU A 69 0.42 6.10 -7.32
CA LEU A 69 1.55 6.98 -7.01
C LEU A 69 1.15 8.12 -6.06
N LYS A 70 0.01 8.78 -6.32
CA LYS A 70 -0.51 9.83 -5.45
C LYS A 70 -0.82 9.30 -4.06
N GLY A 71 -1.57 8.19 -3.94
CA GLY A 71 -1.89 7.60 -2.65
C GLY A 71 -0.66 7.14 -1.88
N GLN A 72 0.36 6.60 -2.57
CA GLN A 72 1.64 6.25 -1.93
C GLN A 72 2.40 7.48 -1.43
N ASN A 73 2.42 8.57 -2.21
CA ASN A 73 3.09 9.80 -1.83
C ASN A 73 2.38 10.49 -0.65
N GLU A 74 1.05 10.61 -0.68
CA GLU A 74 0.23 11.13 0.42
C GLU A 74 0.55 10.38 1.72
N ARG A 75 0.54 9.05 1.67
CA ARG A 75 0.82 8.21 2.84
C ARG A 75 2.27 8.32 3.33
N MET A 76 3.23 8.51 2.42
CA MET A 76 4.61 8.79 2.83
C MET A 76 4.72 10.13 3.55
N GLN A 77 3.99 11.15 3.10
CA GLN A 77 3.94 12.46 3.75
C GLN A 77 3.24 12.39 5.12
N GLU A 78 2.10 11.72 5.22
CA GLU A 78 1.39 11.51 6.49
C GLU A 78 2.25 10.76 7.50
N ASN A 79 2.94 9.69 7.08
CA ASN A 79 3.83 8.95 7.97
C ASN A 79 5.05 9.78 8.40
N ARG A 80 5.54 10.70 7.55
CA ARG A 80 6.60 11.66 7.91
C ARG A 80 6.09 12.69 8.92
N ALA A 81 4.91 13.26 8.70
CA ALA A 81 4.27 14.21 9.60
C ALA A 81 4.01 13.57 10.98
N ASN A 82 3.46 12.36 11.02
CA ASN A 82 3.21 11.63 12.27
C ASN A 82 4.50 11.20 13.00
N LYS A 83 5.62 11.01 12.30
CA LYS A 83 6.94 10.77 12.93
C LYS A 83 7.53 12.02 13.57
N GLY A 84 7.21 13.21 13.06
CA GLY A 84 7.63 14.49 13.65
C GLY A 84 6.96 14.78 14.99
N PHE A 85 5.72 14.34 15.20
CA PHE A 85 4.96 14.60 16.43
C PHE A 85 5.25 13.62 17.59
N LYS A 86 5.76 12.41 17.32
CA LYS A 86 6.04 11.40 18.36
C LYS A 86 7.47 11.45 18.95
N GLY A 87 8.29 12.43 18.55
CA GLY A 87 9.65 12.61 19.06
C GLY A 87 9.78 13.41 20.36
N ASN A 88 8.75 14.15 20.79
CA ASN A 88 8.82 15.12 21.88
C ASN A 88 7.80 14.90 23.02
N MET A 89 7.61 13.66 23.48
CA MET A 89 6.88 13.42 24.73
C MET A 89 7.52 12.29 25.55
N GLN A 90 8.75 12.54 25.96
CA GLN A 90 9.36 11.87 27.11
C GLN A 90 10.24 12.93 27.82
N GLN A 91 9.63 13.64 28.78
CA GLN A 91 10.33 14.31 29.89
C GLN A 91 10.02 13.51 31.15
#